data_AF-A0A077QFB5-F1
#
_entry.id   AF-A0A077QFB5-F1
#
_cell.length_a   1.000
_cell.length_b   1.000
_cell.length_c   1.000
_cell.angle_alpha   90.00
_cell.angle_beta   90.00
_cell.angle_gamma   90.00
#
_symmetry.space_group_name_H-M   'P 1'
#
loop_
_entity.id
_entity.type
_entity.pdbx_description
1 polymer ?
#
loop_
_entity_poly.entity_id
_entity_poly.type
_entity_poly.pdbx_seq_one_letter_code
_entity_poly.pdbx_strand_id
1 'polypeptide(L)'
;MGTNPYSRKWQRLKTYGGKLVENVTQAAARDVLAGNMPLIEEAGYAIVLTVHDEVLTETPDTPDYAHEHLSTLLATNPDWALDLPLNAGGFESYRYKKE
;
A
#
# COMPACT_ATOMS: atom_id res chain seq x y z
N MET A 1 -1.86 -15.52 -17.58
CA MET A 1 -1.61 -16.81 -16.89
C MET A 1 -2.08 -16.67 -15.45
N GLY A 2 -2.27 -17.77 -14.71
CA GLY A 2 -2.59 -17.72 -13.29
C GLY A 2 -2.64 -19.12 -12.67
N THR A 3 -2.66 -19.19 -11.35
CA THR A 3 -2.80 -20.46 -10.62
C THR A 3 -4.25 -20.94 -10.69
N ASN A 4 -4.48 -22.14 -11.23
CA ASN A 4 -5.80 -22.73 -11.25
C ASN A 4 -6.18 -23.22 -9.84
N PRO A 5 -7.35 -22.85 -9.28
CA PRO A 5 -7.68 -23.12 -7.87
C PRO A 5 -7.83 -24.61 -7.55
N TYR A 6 -8.17 -25.45 -8.54
CA TYR A 6 -8.35 -26.89 -8.33
C TYR A 6 -7.05 -27.66 -8.51
N SER A 7 -6.38 -27.48 -9.64
CA SER A 7 -5.15 -28.21 -9.97
C SER A 7 -3.89 -27.62 -9.33
N ARG A 8 -3.96 -26.37 -8.84
CA ARG A 8 -2.83 -25.57 -8.33
C ARG A 8 -1.69 -25.38 -9.34
N LYS A 9 -1.93 -25.67 -10.62
CA LYS A 9 -0.95 -25.50 -11.69
C LYS A 9 -1.03 -24.09 -12.27
N TRP A 10 0.12 -23.54 -12.63
CA TRP A 10 0.21 -22.30 -13.38
C TRP A 10 -0.21 -22.57 -14.84
N GLN A 11 -1.30 -21.96 -15.28
CA GLN A 11 -1.83 -22.19 -16.64
C GLN A 11 -2.62 -20.98 -17.17
N ARG A 12 -3.09 -21.08 -18.42
CA ARG A 12 -4.05 -20.11 -18.95
C ARG A 12 -5.39 -20.32 -18.25
N LEU A 13 -5.96 -19.24 -17.75
CA LEU A 13 -7.28 -19.23 -17.13
C LEU A 13 -8.22 -18.45 -18.03
N LYS A 14 -9.48 -18.90 -18.13
CA LYS A 14 -10.53 -18.10 -18.76
C LYS A 14 -10.75 -16.82 -17.96
N THR A 15 -10.90 -15.69 -18.65
CA THR A 15 -11.22 -14.41 -18.02
C THR A 15 -12.73 -14.21 -17.91
N TYR A 16 -13.16 -13.35 -17.00
CA TYR A 16 -14.56 -12.96 -16.80
C TYR A 16 -14.61 -11.57 -16.16
N GLY A 17 -15.78 -10.92 -16.18
CA GLY A 17 -15.96 -9.55 -15.72
C GLY A 17 -15.43 -9.29 -14.31
N GLY A 18 -15.79 -10.15 -13.34
CA GLY A 18 -15.34 -10.00 -11.95
C GLY A 18 -13.82 -10.00 -11.81
N LYS A 19 -13.11 -10.85 -12.57
CA LYS A 19 -11.64 -10.85 -12.57
C LYS A 19 -11.06 -9.55 -13.14
N LEU A 20 -11.69 -8.97 -14.16
CA LEU A 20 -11.20 -7.70 -14.72
C LEU A 20 -11.39 -6.56 -13.71
N VAL A 21 -12.57 -6.47 -13.10
CA VAL A 21 -12.88 -5.46 -12.07
C VAL A 21 -11.91 -5.56 -10.90
N GLU A 22 -11.73 -6.76 -10.35
CA GLU A 22 -10.78 -7.01 -9.25
C GLU A 22 -9.35 -6.54 -9.58
N ASN A 23 -8.83 -6.90 -10.76
CA ASN A 23 -7.47 -6.50 -11.15
C ASN A 23 -7.33 -4.99 -11.31
N VAL A 24 -8.32 -4.32 -11.90
CA VAL A 24 -8.29 -2.85 -12.08
C VAL A 24 -8.38 -2.15 -10.73
N THR A 25 -9.23 -2.60 -9.82
CA THR A 25 -9.33 -2.04 -8.47
C THR A 25 -8.02 -2.21 -7.68
N GLN A 26 -7.42 -3.41 -7.70
CA GLN A 26 -6.13 -3.63 -7.03
C GLN A 26 -5.00 -2.81 -7.66
N ALA A 27 -4.98 -2.67 -8.99
CA ALA A 27 -4.00 -1.84 -9.69
C ALA A 27 -4.13 -0.36 -9.27
N ALA A 28 -5.34 0.19 -9.28
CA ALA A 28 -5.59 1.57 -8.87
C ALA A 28 -5.20 1.81 -7.40
N ALA A 29 -5.53 0.88 -6.49
CA ALA A 29 -5.11 0.96 -5.10
C ALA A 29 -3.57 0.95 -4.96
N ARG A 30 -2.88 0.12 -5.76
CA ARG A 30 -1.42 0.09 -5.78
C ARG A 30 -0.80 1.37 -6.33
N ASP A 31 -1.40 1.97 -7.35
CA ASP A 31 -0.92 3.23 -7.94
C ASP A 31 -1.00 4.38 -6.92
N VAL A 32 -2.07 4.43 -6.11
CA VAL A 32 -2.19 5.39 -4.99
C VAL A 32 -1.08 5.15 -3.97
N LEU A 33 -0.95 3.91 -3.46
CA LEU A 33 0.03 3.59 -2.43
C LEU A 33 1.46 3.88 -2.90
N ALA A 34 1.82 3.38 -4.08
CA ALA A 34 3.17 3.52 -4.63
C ALA A 34 3.48 4.95 -5.06
N GLY A 35 2.48 5.73 -5.49
CA GLY A 35 2.63 7.14 -5.82
C GLY A 35 3.07 7.99 -4.62
N ASN A 36 2.67 7.60 -3.41
CA ASN A 36 3.02 8.31 -2.18
C ASN A 36 4.35 7.85 -1.55
N MET A 37 4.90 6.69 -1.96
CA MET A 37 6.17 6.17 -1.41
C MET A 37 7.37 7.11 -1.58
N PRO A 38 7.60 7.78 -2.74
CA PRO A 38 8.70 8.72 -2.88
C PRO A 38 8.62 9.90 -1.89
N LEU A 39 7.41 10.41 -1.64
CA LEU A 39 7.17 11.50 -0.69
C LEU A 39 7.52 11.06 0.75
N ILE A 40 7.18 9.82 1.10
CA ILE A 40 7.48 9.21 2.41
C ILE A 40 9.01 9.07 2.59
N GLU A 41 9.71 8.55 1.58
CA GLU A 41 11.16 8.41 1.59
C GLU A 41 11.88 9.78 1.66
N GLU A 42 11.38 10.78 0.93
CA GLU A 42 11.92 12.14 0.95
C GLU A 42 11.73 12.82 2.32
N ALA A 43 10.66 12.48 3.04
CA ALA A 43 10.44 12.91 4.43
C ALA A 43 11.32 12.16 5.45
N GLY A 44 12.18 11.25 5.00
CA GLY A 44 13.13 10.51 5.84
C GLY A 44 12.57 9.24 6.48
N TYR A 45 11.37 8.80 6.08
CA TYR A 45 10.80 7.52 6.51
C TYR A 45 11.25 6.41 5.58
N ALA A 46 12.36 5.75 5.90
CA ALA A 46 12.90 4.67 5.08
C ALA A 46 11.94 3.46 5.05
N ILE A 47 11.35 3.16 3.90
CA ILE A 47 10.39 2.07 3.74
C ILE A 47 11.15 0.74 3.65
N VAL A 48 10.92 -0.13 4.64
CA VAL A 48 11.58 -1.44 4.72
C VAL A 48 10.69 -2.58 4.23
N LEU A 49 9.37 -2.38 4.24
CA LEU A 49 8.40 -3.40 3.84
C LEU A 49 7.08 -2.76 3.41
N THR A 50 6.38 -3.40 2.48
CA THR A 50 4.97 -3.10 2.18
C THR A 50 4.14 -4.37 2.29
N VAL A 51 2.99 -4.31 2.97
CA VAL A 51 2.06 -5.43 3.12
C VAL A 51 0.67 -4.95 2.75
N HIS A 52 0.14 -5.40 1.61
CA HIS A 52 -1.14 -4.90 1.07
C HIS A 52 -1.13 -3.37 0.92
N ASP A 53 -1.91 -2.66 1.73
CA ASP A 53 -2.06 -1.22 1.85
C ASP A 53 -1.20 -0.60 2.97
N GLU A 54 -0.41 -1.42 3.67
CA GLU A 54 0.51 -0.98 4.72
C GLU A 54 1.89 -0.65 4.14
N VAL A 55 2.46 0.47 4.61
CA VAL A 55 3.90 0.76 4.51
C VAL A 55 4.50 0.65 5.90
N LEU A 56 5.67 0.01 5.98
CA LEU A 56 6.44 -0.08 7.21
C LEU A 56 7.74 0.66 7.02
N THR A 57 8.07 1.51 7.97
CA THR A 57 9.25 2.36 7.91
C THR A 57 10.14 2.11 9.12
N GLU A 58 11.46 2.15 8.93
CA GLU A 58 12.43 2.11 10.02
C GLU A 58 13.10 3.48 10.13
N THR A 59 12.87 4.15 11.26
CA THR A 59 13.31 5.53 11.52
C THR A 59 14.01 5.64 12.88
N PRO A 60 14.80 6.70 13.11
CA PRO A 60 15.27 7.03 14.45
C PRO A 60 14.12 7.10 15.46
N ASP A 61 14.34 6.55 16.67
CA ASP A 61 13.38 6.59 17.78
C ASP A 61 13.38 8.00 18.41
N THR A 62 12.77 8.94 17.69
CA THR A 62 12.69 10.36 18.04
C THR A 62 11.30 10.90 17.70
N PRO A 63 10.80 11.93 18.41
CA PRO A 63 9.48 12.51 18.15
C PRO A 63 9.26 13.07 16.75
N ASP A 64 10.33 13.29 15.97
CA ASP A 64 10.27 13.77 14.60
C ASP A 64 9.65 12.75 13.62
N TYR A 65 9.63 11.46 13.99
CA TYR A 65 9.16 10.35 13.16
C TYR A 65 7.89 9.69 13.70
N ALA A 66 6.87 10.50 13.99
CA ALA A 66 5.58 10.01 14.46
C ALA A 66 4.77 9.31 13.36
N HIS A 67 4.00 8.29 13.71
CA HIS A 67 3.17 7.56 12.74
C HIS A 67 2.06 8.42 12.12
N GLU A 68 1.57 9.45 12.81
CA GLU A 68 0.53 10.34 12.30
C GLU A 68 1.01 11.11 11.08
N HIS A 69 2.27 11.57 11.09
CA HIS A 69 2.85 12.24 9.93
C HIS A 69 3.07 11.25 8.77
N LEU A 70 3.51 10.03 9.04
CA LEU A 70 3.56 8.99 8.01
C LEU A 70 2.16 8.74 7.41
N SER A 71 1.12 8.67 8.24
CA SER A 71 -0.27 8.53 7.78
C SER A 71 -0.72 9.68 6.88
N THR A 72 -0.35 10.94 7.18
CA THR A 72 -0.73 12.07 6.31
C THR A 72 -0.04 11.98 4.96
N LEU A 73 1.24 11.59 4.91
CA LEU A 73 1.97 11.39 3.66
C LEU A 73 1.34 10.26 2.83
N LEU A 74 1.02 9.13 3.48
CA LEU A 74 0.41 7.97 2.83
C LEU A 74 -1.00 8.28 2.29
N ALA A 75 -1.75 9.16 2.96
CA ALA A 75 -3.09 9.59 2.57
C ALA A 75 -3.09 10.80 1.61
N THR A 76 -1.96 11.13 0.99
CA THR A 76 -1.88 12.20 -0.02
C THR A 76 -2.68 11.81 -1.26
N ASN A 77 -3.60 12.67 -1.70
CA ASN A 77 -4.35 12.42 -2.92
C ASN A 77 -3.47 12.61 -4.16
N PRO A 78 -3.51 11.68 -5.12
CA PRO A 78 -2.80 11.85 -6.38
C PRO A 78 -3.48 12.92 -7.24
N ASP A 79 -2.70 13.56 -8.12
CA ASP A 79 -3.18 14.64 -9.01
C ASP A 79 -4.40 14.25 -9.87
N TRP A 80 -4.57 12.95 -10.15
CA TRP A 80 -5.67 12.41 -10.95
C TRP A 80 -6.92 12.05 -10.13
N ALA A 81 -6.88 12.10 -8.80
CA ALA A 81 -8.02 11.82 -7.92
C ALA A 81 -8.01 12.71 -6.65
N LEU A 82 -8.12 14.02 -6.86
CA LEU A 82 -8.04 15.05 -5.82
C LEU A 82 -9.08 14.95 -4.70
N ASP A 83 -10.24 14.35 -4.97
CA ASP A 83 -11.35 14.20 -4.01
C ASP A 83 -11.50 12.77 -3.48
N LEU A 84 -10.49 11.92 -3.69
CA LEU A 84 -10.50 10.56 -3.14
C LEU A 84 -10.48 10.65 -1.61
N PRO A 85 -11.43 10.02 -0.88
CA PRO A 85 -11.48 10.11 0.57
C PRO A 85 -10.46 9.15 1.19
N LEU A 86 -9.17 9.43 1.02
CA LEU A 86 -8.10 8.65 1.62
C LEU A 86 -8.03 8.87 3.12
N ASN A 87 -7.77 7.79 3.84
CA ASN A 87 -7.53 7.80 5.27
C ASN A 87 -6.48 6.73 5.59
N ALA A 88 -5.52 7.07 6.45
CA ALA A 88 -4.47 6.16 6.88
C ALA A 88 -4.39 6.14 8.41
N GLY A 89 -4.33 4.94 8.97
CA GLY A 89 -4.05 4.70 10.38
C GLY A 89 -2.68 4.07 10.54
N GLY A 90 -2.06 4.28 11.69
CA GLY A 90 -0.73 3.75 11.98
C GLY A 90 -0.52 3.55 13.48
N PHE A 91 0.61 2.93 13.81
CA PHE A 91 1.11 2.80 15.16
C PHE A 91 2.64 2.66 15.12
N GLU A 92 3.28 2.89 16.26
CA GLU A 92 4.70 2.67 16.44
C GLU A 92 4.96 1.38 17.22
N SER A 93 5.95 0.61 16.80
CA SER A 93 6.36 -0.59 17.52
C SER A 93 7.76 -1.03 17.16
N TYR A 94 8.46 -1.63 18.14
CA TYR A 94 9.79 -2.23 17.92
C TYR A 94 9.75 -3.54 17.12
N ARG A 95 8.56 -4.07 16.82
CA ARG A 95 8.39 -5.30 16.04
C ARG A 95 7.15 -5.22 15.17
N TYR A 96 7.23 -5.80 13.99
CA TYR A 96 6.04 -5.97 13.16
C TYR A 96 5.03 -6.87 13.89
N LYS A 97 3.79 -6.40 13.92
CA LYS A 97 2.63 -7.14 14.40
C LYS A 97 1.44 -6.82 13.50
N LYS A 98 0.54 -7.79 13.41
CA LYS A 98 -0.84 -7.52 13.00
C LYS A 98 -1.68 -7.41 14.26
N GLU A 99 -2.58 -6.43 14.29
CA GLU A 99 -3.73 -6.45 15.19
C GLU A 99 -4.93 -7.10 14.51
#